data_AF-K7RRB8-F1
#
_entry.id   AF-K7RRB8-F1
#
_cell.length_a   1.000
_cell.length_b   1.000
_cell.length_c   1.000
_cell.angle_alpha   90.00
_cell.angle_beta   90.00
_cell.angle_gamma   90.00
#
_symmetry.space_group_name_H-M   'P 1'
#
loop_
_entity.id
_entity.type
_entity.pdbx_description
1 polymer ?
#
loop_
_entity_poly.entity_id
_entity_poly.type
_entity_poly.pdbx_seq_one_letter_code
_entity_poly.pdbx_strand_id
1 'polypeptide(L)'
;MTSPNVNHILIVGVGGLGTHMVHEALERELTVSVMVRDRGRLSTRLDADTIERLSRITVGDATDPAALDRAMQDVDVAISGNGAHRRMALAMAEAVKRNGVQKLIWPAGGSNAMEEDGVTPAYKKLMESWPGAEQAYRAHQACIDAIRGTEINYVIFGPGRMTPAGRRSPDVGSTVRINRVAGMSISYEDAAWVMLEAATTSGWDRELVSAATPH
;
A
#
# COMPACT_ATOMS: atom_id res chain seq x y z
N MET A 1 11.91 -16.27 14.15
CA MET A 1 10.61 -16.20 13.45
C MET A 1 10.93 -16.36 11.97
N THR A 2 10.40 -17.39 11.32
CA THR A 2 10.58 -17.60 9.88
C THR A 2 9.75 -16.57 9.13
N SER A 3 10.35 -15.83 8.21
CA SER A 3 9.63 -14.93 7.30
C SER A 3 8.49 -15.70 6.61
N PRO A 4 7.31 -15.11 6.43
CA PRO A 4 6.22 -15.75 5.72
C PRO A 4 6.70 -16.12 4.30
N ASN A 5 6.30 -17.29 3.81
CA ASN A 5 6.63 -17.71 2.44
C ASN A 5 5.72 -16.96 1.47
N VAL A 6 6.01 -15.68 1.25
CA VAL A 6 5.30 -14.81 0.30
C VAL A 6 6.04 -14.87 -1.02
N ASN A 7 5.38 -15.44 -2.03
CA ASN A 7 5.92 -15.53 -3.38
C ASN A 7 5.01 -14.81 -4.39
N HIS A 8 3.70 -14.80 -4.17
CA HIS A 8 2.73 -14.19 -5.10
C HIS A 8 2.00 -13.00 -4.48
N ILE A 9 2.20 -11.82 -5.06
CA ILE A 9 1.50 -10.60 -4.66
C ILE A 9 0.47 -10.16 -5.70
N LEU A 10 -0.63 -9.58 -5.21
CA LEU A 10 -1.60 -8.84 -6.02
C LEU A 10 -1.46 -7.34 -5.75
N ILE A 11 -1.21 -6.56 -6.80
CA ILE A 11 -1.26 -5.09 -6.73
C ILE A 11 -2.57 -4.59 -7.35
N VAL A 12 -3.42 -3.97 -6.53
CA VAL A 12 -4.70 -3.40 -6.98
C VAL A 12 -4.54 -1.92 -7.27
N GLY A 13 -4.47 -1.58 -8.56
CA GLY A 13 -4.26 -0.23 -9.08
C GLY A 13 -2.79 0.07 -9.39
N VAL A 14 -2.51 0.36 -10.67
CA VAL A 14 -1.16 0.68 -11.19
C VAL A 14 -1.09 2.18 -11.51
N GLY A 15 -1.23 3.01 -10.47
CA GLY A 15 -1.04 4.47 -10.53
C GLY A 15 0.40 4.86 -10.25
N GLY A 16 0.64 6.05 -9.68
CA GLY A 16 1.99 6.49 -9.28
C GLY A 16 2.68 5.46 -8.37
N LEU A 17 2.18 5.28 -7.14
CA LEU A 17 2.72 4.28 -6.21
C LEU A 17 2.64 2.84 -6.76
N GLY A 18 1.52 2.48 -7.39
CA GLY A 18 1.29 1.15 -7.95
C GLY A 18 2.33 0.71 -8.99
N THR A 19 2.73 1.61 -9.89
CA THR A 19 3.80 1.35 -10.85
C THR A 19 5.11 1.00 -10.15
N HIS A 20 5.52 1.80 -9.16
CA HIS A 20 6.77 1.54 -8.43
C HIS A 20 6.71 0.25 -7.63
N MET A 21 5.55 -0.12 -7.08
CA MET A 21 5.36 -1.42 -6.43
C MET A 21 5.51 -2.59 -7.40
N VAL A 22 5.05 -2.48 -8.65
CA VAL A 22 5.25 -3.52 -9.67
C VAL A 22 6.73 -3.72 -9.94
N HIS A 23 7.49 -2.64 -10.16
CA HIS A 23 8.93 -2.74 -10.42
C HIS A 23 9.69 -3.31 -9.22
N GLU A 24 9.47 -2.78 -8.02
CA GLU A 24 10.13 -3.28 -6.80
C GLU A 24 9.81 -4.76 -6.54
N ALA A 25 8.57 -5.21 -6.79
CA ALA A 25 8.20 -6.61 -6.65
C ALA A 25 8.91 -7.53 -7.65
N LEU A 26 8.96 -7.12 -8.91
CA LEU A 26 9.63 -7.85 -9.97
C LEU A 26 11.16 -7.89 -9.79
N GLU A 27 11.74 -6.85 -9.19
CA GLU A 27 13.15 -6.81 -8.79
C GLU A 27 13.45 -7.77 -7.63
N ARG A 28 12.47 -7.99 -6.72
CA ARG A 28 12.53 -9.01 -5.66
C ARG A 28 12.21 -10.43 -6.15
N GLU A 29 12.08 -10.63 -7.47
CA GLU A 29 11.76 -11.92 -8.10
C GLU A 29 10.42 -12.53 -7.63
N LEU A 30 9.50 -11.69 -7.14
CA LEU A 30 8.16 -12.14 -6.76
C LEU A 30 7.29 -12.40 -8.00
N THR A 31 6.34 -13.30 -7.85
CA THR A 31 5.25 -13.47 -8.81
C THR A 31 4.27 -12.30 -8.63
N VAL A 32 4.03 -11.54 -9.69
CA VAL A 32 3.20 -10.32 -9.62
C VAL A 32 1.94 -10.45 -10.45
N SER A 33 0.79 -10.32 -9.79
CA SER A 33 -0.50 -10.09 -10.42
C SER A 33 -0.93 -8.64 -10.24
N VAL A 34 -1.66 -8.10 -11.20
CA VAL A 34 -2.27 -6.77 -11.07
C VAL A 34 -3.77 -6.83 -11.31
N MET A 35 -4.49 -5.96 -10.60
CA MET A 35 -5.89 -5.66 -10.90
C MET A 35 -6.03 -4.19 -11.28
N VAL A 36 -6.66 -3.92 -12.42
CA VAL A 36 -6.89 -2.57 -12.95
C VAL A 36 -8.30 -2.41 -13.48
N ARG A 37 -8.80 -1.16 -13.47
CA ARG A 37 -10.10 -0.84 -14.08
C ARG A 37 -10.06 -0.79 -15.60
N ASP A 38 -8.92 -0.40 -16.16
CA ASP A 38 -8.74 -0.18 -17.60
C ASP A 38 -7.39 -0.75 -18.02
N ARG A 39 -7.42 -1.85 -18.79
CA ARG A 39 -6.21 -2.51 -19.30
C ARG A 39 -5.43 -1.63 -20.26
N GLY A 40 -6.11 -0.79 -21.04
CA GLY A 40 -5.47 0.10 -22.03
C GLY A 40 -4.57 1.15 -21.39
N ARG A 41 -4.77 1.46 -20.10
CA ARG A 41 -3.90 2.38 -19.36
C ARG A 41 -2.61 1.74 -18.85
N LEU A 42 -2.51 0.42 -18.80
CA LEU A 42 -1.29 -0.25 -18.32
C LEU A 42 -0.07 0.11 -19.18
N SER A 43 -0.21 0.13 -20.51
CA SER A 43 0.87 0.49 -21.43
C SER A 43 1.32 1.97 -21.35
N THR A 44 0.54 2.82 -20.67
CA THR A 44 0.94 4.20 -20.37
C THR A 44 1.73 4.33 -19.07
N ARG A 45 1.86 3.22 -18.32
CA ARG A 45 2.41 3.16 -16.96
C ARG A 45 3.55 2.16 -16.82
N LEU A 46 3.54 1.10 -17.60
CA LEU A 46 4.52 0.03 -17.63
C LEU A 46 4.92 -0.21 -19.09
N ASP A 47 6.20 -0.50 -19.32
CA ASP A 47 6.69 -0.96 -20.61
C ASP A 47 6.21 -2.38 -20.93
N ALA A 48 6.40 -2.80 -22.19
CA ALA A 48 5.95 -4.10 -22.68
C ALA A 48 6.60 -5.26 -21.92
N ASP A 49 7.92 -5.18 -21.70
CA ASP A 49 8.69 -6.21 -20.98
C ASP A 49 8.16 -6.41 -19.56
N THR A 50 7.85 -5.32 -18.85
CA THR A 50 7.27 -5.36 -17.51
C THR A 50 5.88 -5.98 -17.53
N ILE A 51 5.05 -5.66 -18.53
CA ILE A 51 3.71 -6.25 -18.68
C ILE A 51 3.80 -7.76 -18.96
N GLU A 52 4.74 -8.21 -19.78
CA GLU A 52 4.96 -9.64 -20.09
C GLU A 52 5.41 -10.44 -18.87
N ARG A 53 6.11 -9.81 -17.93
CA ARG A 53 6.52 -10.43 -16.66
C ARG A 53 5.38 -10.56 -15.63
N LEU A 54 4.21 -9.97 -15.87
CA LEU A 54 3.06 -10.10 -14.97
C LEU A 54 2.43 -11.48 -15.12
N SER A 55 2.24 -12.18 -14.00
CA SER A 55 1.58 -13.50 -13.96
C SER A 55 0.11 -13.42 -14.38
N ARG A 56 -0.60 -12.39 -13.92
CA ARG A 56 -2.02 -12.18 -14.24
C ARG A 56 -2.41 -10.71 -14.25
N ILE A 57 -3.26 -10.35 -15.21
CA ILE A 57 -3.92 -9.03 -15.28
C ILE A 57 -5.43 -9.25 -15.17
N THR A 58 -6.01 -8.88 -14.04
CA THR A 58 -7.46 -8.90 -13.84
C THR A 58 -8.05 -7.53 -14.13
N VAL A 59 -8.99 -7.44 -15.07
CA VAL A 59 -9.73 -6.21 -15.35
C VAL A 59 -11.01 -6.20 -14.51
N GLY A 60 -11.21 -5.15 -13.73
CA GLY A 60 -12.40 -4.98 -12.89
C GLY A 60 -12.32 -3.79 -11.94
N ASP A 61 -13.45 -3.50 -11.29
CA ASP A 61 -13.52 -2.46 -10.26
C ASP A 61 -13.15 -3.06 -8.89
N ALA A 62 -12.28 -2.39 -8.13
CA ALA A 62 -11.83 -2.84 -6.82
C ALA A 62 -12.89 -2.69 -5.71
N THR A 63 -14.12 -2.30 -6.06
CA THR A 63 -15.31 -2.36 -5.21
C THR A 63 -16.27 -3.49 -5.59
N ASP A 64 -16.00 -4.22 -6.68
CA ASP A 64 -16.78 -5.41 -7.08
C ASP A 64 -16.22 -6.66 -6.40
N PRO A 65 -16.99 -7.31 -5.50
CA PRO A 65 -16.54 -8.53 -4.81
C PRO A 65 -16.14 -9.65 -5.76
N ALA A 66 -16.88 -9.86 -6.85
CA ALA A 66 -16.60 -10.96 -7.78
C ALA A 66 -15.31 -10.72 -8.57
N ALA A 67 -15.01 -9.45 -8.91
CA ALA A 67 -13.74 -9.09 -9.54
C ALA A 67 -12.56 -9.28 -8.59
N LEU A 68 -12.72 -8.90 -7.32
CA LEU A 68 -11.70 -9.12 -6.29
C LEU A 68 -11.44 -10.60 -6.04
N ASP A 69 -12.49 -11.43 -5.94
CA ASP A 69 -12.33 -12.87 -5.71
C ASP A 69 -11.56 -13.54 -6.87
N ARG A 70 -11.82 -13.14 -8.12
CA ARG A 70 -11.01 -13.58 -9.28
C ARG A 70 -9.57 -13.10 -9.20
N ALA A 71 -9.34 -11.87 -8.73
CA ALA A 71 -8.00 -11.31 -8.63
C ALA A 71 -7.16 -11.95 -7.51
N MET A 72 -7.79 -12.46 -6.45
CA MET A 72 -7.15 -13.03 -5.25
C MET A 72 -6.85 -14.53 -5.33
N GLN A 73 -7.27 -15.22 -6.38
CA GLN A 73 -6.96 -16.65 -6.54
C GLN A 73 -5.44 -16.90 -6.54
N ASP A 74 -4.97 -17.82 -5.71
CA ASP A 74 -3.56 -18.23 -5.60
C ASP A 74 -2.57 -17.11 -5.21
N VAL A 75 -3.06 -16.04 -4.57
CA VAL A 75 -2.22 -14.91 -4.11
C VAL A 75 -1.96 -15.02 -2.61
N ASP A 76 -0.71 -14.75 -2.20
CA ASP A 76 -0.31 -14.73 -0.80
C ASP A 76 -0.68 -13.42 -0.10
N VAL A 77 -0.43 -12.27 -0.76
CA VAL A 77 -0.63 -10.94 -0.17
C VAL A 77 -1.27 -9.98 -1.18
N ALA A 78 -2.21 -9.17 -0.72
CA ALA A 78 -2.81 -8.11 -1.51
C ALA A 78 -2.29 -6.73 -1.09
N ILE A 79 -1.95 -5.88 -2.05
CA ILE A 79 -1.42 -4.54 -1.85
C ILE A 79 -2.27 -3.54 -2.63
N SER A 80 -2.70 -2.46 -1.98
CA SER A 80 -3.44 -1.39 -2.65
C SER A 80 -2.51 -0.31 -3.20
N GLY A 81 -2.71 0.10 -4.46
CA GLY A 81 -2.09 1.29 -5.04
C GLY A 81 -2.87 2.59 -4.80
N ASN A 82 -3.95 2.56 -4.02
CA ASN A 82 -4.81 3.70 -3.71
C ASN A 82 -5.15 3.76 -2.21
N GLY A 83 -5.17 4.96 -1.60
CA GLY A 83 -5.23 5.07 -0.14
C GLY A 83 -6.44 5.74 0.49
N ALA A 84 -7.17 6.59 -0.24
CA ALA A 84 -8.31 7.35 0.28
C ALA A 84 -9.63 6.88 -0.34
N HIS A 85 -9.94 5.59 -0.24
CA HIS A 85 -11.12 4.99 -0.88
C HIS A 85 -11.81 3.93 0.00
N ARG A 86 -12.62 4.37 0.98
CA ARG A 86 -13.26 3.51 2.01
C ARG A 86 -13.96 2.26 1.46
N ARG A 87 -14.76 2.40 0.39
CA ARG A 87 -15.50 1.26 -0.19
C ARG A 87 -14.55 0.18 -0.73
N MET A 88 -13.40 0.60 -1.27
CA MET A 88 -12.39 -0.30 -1.81
C MET A 88 -11.60 -0.94 -0.66
N ALA A 89 -11.26 -0.16 0.37
CA ALA A 89 -10.62 -0.68 1.58
C ALA A 89 -11.43 -1.82 2.21
N LEU A 90 -12.73 -1.60 2.39
CA LEU A 90 -13.64 -2.63 2.91
C LEU A 90 -13.74 -3.84 1.97
N ALA A 91 -14.01 -3.61 0.68
CA ALA A 91 -14.18 -4.70 -0.29
C ALA A 91 -12.92 -5.57 -0.42
N MET A 92 -11.73 -4.95 -0.47
CA MET A 92 -10.46 -5.67 -0.48
C MET A 92 -10.22 -6.43 0.81
N ALA A 93 -10.50 -5.84 1.98
CA ALA A 93 -10.30 -6.52 3.25
C ALA A 93 -11.26 -7.72 3.42
N GLU A 94 -12.51 -7.60 2.99
CA GLU A 94 -13.44 -8.72 2.95
C GLU A 94 -13.01 -9.79 1.95
N ALA A 95 -12.50 -9.41 0.77
CA ALA A 95 -12.00 -10.36 -0.21
C ALA A 95 -10.76 -11.11 0.30
N VAL A 96 -9.85 -10.42 1.00
CA VAL A 96 -8.70 -11.06 1.68
C VAL A 96 -9.19 -12.15 2.64
N LYS A 97 -10.19 -11.82 3.47
CA LYS A 97 -10.80 -12.77 4.41
C LYS A 97 -11.44 -13.96 3.70
N ARG A 98 -12.25 -13.71 2.66
CA ARG A 98 -12.97 -14.76 1.93
C ARG A 98 -12.05 -15.72 1.18
N ASN A 99 -10.95 -15.22 0.63
CA ASN A 99 -10.03 -15.99 -0.21
C ASN A 99 -8.82 -16.56 0.57
N GLY A 100 -8.74 -16.32 1.88
CA GLY A 100 -7.63 -16.81 2.70
C GLY A 100 -6.28 -16.18 2.38
N VAL A 101 -6.27 -14.99 1.78
CA VAL A 101 -5.05 -14.22 1.52
C VAL A 101 -4.43 -13.83 2.87
N GLN A 102 -3.10 -13.93 3.00
CA GLN A 102 -2.42 -13.85 4.28
C GLN A 102 -2.59 -12.49 4.96
N LYS A 103 -2.56 -11.39 4.18
CA LYS A 103 -2.77 -10.02 4.68
C LYS A 103 -3.03 -8.99 3.58
N LEU A 104 -3.51 -7.82 4.01
CA LEU A 104 -3.69 -6.62 3.21
C LEU A 104 -2.68 -5.53 3.57
N ILE A 105 -1.97 -5.00 2.57
CA ILE A 105 -1.12 -3.80 2.73
C ILE A 105 -1.84 -2.59 2.13
N TRP A 106 -2.05 -1.56 2.95
CA TRP A 106 -2.87 -0.41 2.58
C TRP A 106 -2.13 0.92 2.80
N PRO A 107 -1.98 1.78 1.77
CA PRO A 107 -1.47 3.12 1.96
C PRO A 107 -2.58 4.01 2.56
N ALA A 108 -2.28 4.71 3.63
CA ALA A 108 -3.10 5.75 4.24
C ALA A 108 -2.43 7.12 3.99
N GLY A 109 -2.58 8.05 4.94
CA GLY A 109 -1.84 9.31 4.98
C GLY A 109 -0.99 9.41 6.24
N GLY A 110 0.15 10.11 6.17
CA GLY A 110 1.01 10.37 7.32
C GLY A 110 0.32 11.20 8.42
N SER A 111 -0.79 11.88 8.10
CA SER A 111 -1.68 12.50 9.08
C SER A 111 -2.32 11.49 10.05
N ASN A 112 -2.33 10.19 9.74
CA ASN A 112 -2.83 9.14 10.62
C ASN A 112 -1.74 8.48 11.49
N ALA A 113 -0.46 8.85 11.31
CA ALA A 113 0.63 8.38 12.18
C ALA A 113 0.69 9.23 13.46
N MET A 114 0.67 8.59 14.63
CA MET A 114 0.58 9.24 15.95
C MET A 114 1.92 9.19 16.68
N GLU A 115 2.21 10.16 17.53
CA GLU A 115 3.26 10.05 18.54
C GLU A 115 2.74 9.30 19.78
N GLU A 116 3.63 9.06 20.75
CA GLU A 116 3.29 8.34 22.00
C GLU A 116 2.22 9.05 22.85
N ASP A 117 2.05 10.36 22.67
CA ASP A 117 1.02 11.18 23.34
C ASP A 117 -0.35 11.16 22.60
N GLY A 118 -0.46 10.41 21.49
CA GLY A 118 -1.66 10.33 20.66
C GLY A 118 -1.86 11.52 19.71
N VAL A 119 -0.92 12.48 19.68
CA VAL A 119 -0.93 13.58 18.71
C VAL A 119 -0.43 13.09 17.36
N THR A 120 -1.01 13.56 16.27
CA THR A 120 -0.55 13.31 14.90
C THR A 120 0.21 14.54 14.38
N PRO A 121 1.56 14.58 14.42
CA PRO A 121 2.32 15.80 14.15
C PRO A 121 2.14 16.30 12.72
N ALA A 122 2.07 15.37 11.77
CA ALA A 122 1.80 15.68 10.38
C ALA A 122 0.41 16.30 10.21
N TYR A 123 -0.61 15.79 10.89
CA TYR A 123 -1.96 16.37 10.85
C TYR A 123 -1.99 17.76 11.48
N LYS A 124 -1.40 17.98 12.67
CA LYS A 124 -1.35 19.31 13.31
C LYS A 124 -0.71 20.35 12.39
N LYS A 125 0.45 20.02 11.81
CA LYS A 125 1.16 20.89 10.86
C LYS A 125 0.36 21.13 9.57
N LEU A 126 -0.32 20.11 9.05
CA LEU A 126 -1.14 20.24 7.86
C LEU A 126 -2.41 21.08 8.14
N MET A 127 -3.01 20.97 9.32
CA MET A 127 -4.17 21.79 9.71
C MET A 127 -3.85 23.29 9.73
N GLU A 128 -2.62 23.66 10.08
CA GLU A 128 -2.17 25.06 10.06
C GLU A 128 -1.94 25.61 8.64
N SER A 129 -1.69 24.74 7.66
CA SER A 129 -1.19 25.13 6.33
C SER A 129 -2.06 24.70 5.14
N TRP A 130 -3.02 23.79 5.36
CA TRP A 130 -3.86 23.22 4.31
C TRP A 130 -5.30 23.00 4.78
N PRO A 131 -6.27 23.77 4.27
CA PRO A 131 -7.69 23.64 4.65
C PRO A 131 -8.31 22.24 4.43
N GLY A 132 -7.71 21.42 3.56
CA GLY A 132 -8.16 20.05 3.27
C GLY A 132 -7.63 18.97 4.22
N ALA A 133 -6.77 19.33 5.18
CA ALA A 133 -6.07 18.38 6.05
C ALA A 133 -7.03 17.49 6.86
N GLU A 134 -8.08 18.09 7.43
CA GLU A 134 -9.12 17.38 8.17
C GLU A 134 -9.86 16.36 7.31
N GLN A 135 -10.25 16.77 6.11
CA GLN A 135 -10.96 15.91 5.18
C GLN A 135 -10.09 14.73 4.75
N ALA A 136 -8.81 14.98 4.45
CA ALA A 136 -7.86 13.93 4.07
C ALA A 136 -7.60 12.94 5.22
N TYR A 137 -7.36 13.46 6.44
CA TYR A 137 -7.23 12.65 7.64
C TYR A 137 -8.43 11.73 7.84
N ARG A 138 -9.65 12.28 7.78
CA ARG A 138 -10.88 11.50 7.95
C ARG A 138 -11.09 10.48 6.85
N ALA A 139 -10.76 10.80 5.60
CA ALA A 139 -10.88 9.89 4.47
C ALA A 139 -9.99 8.65 4.64
N HIS A 140 -8.75 8.83 5.09
CA HIS A 140 -7.84 7.73 5.39
C HIS A 140 -8.24 6.98 6.66
N GLN A 141 -8.63 7.69 7.72
CA GLN A 141 -9.08 7.06 8.97
C GLN A 141 -10.25 6.11 8.72
N ALA A 142 -11.22 6.53 7.91
CA ALA A 142 -12.37 5.70 7.57
C ALA A 142 -11.98 4.43 6.76
N CYS A 143 -10.85 4.43 6.04
CA CYS A 143 -10.31 3.24 5.40
C CYS A 143 -9.65 2.32 6.45
N ILE A 144 -8.85 2.89 7.35
CA ILE A 144 -8.17 2.16 8.44
C ILE A 144 -9.21 1.45 9.32
N ASP A 145 -10.26 2.16 9.72
CA ASP A 145 -11.32 1.61 10.57
C ASP A 145 -12.08 0.48 9.85
N ALA A 146 -12.34 0.64 8.54
CA ALA A 146 -12.99 -0.39 7.74
C ALA A 146 -12.14 -1.67 7.62
N ILE A 147 -10.82 -1.53 7.44
CA ILE A 147 -9.89 -2.66 7.39
C ILE A 147 -9.79 -3.34 8.75
N ARG A 148 -9.63 -2.56 9.83
CA ARG A 148 -9.55 -3.11 11.20
C ARG A 148 -10.80 -3.87 11.59
N GLY A 149 -11.98 -3.39 11.17
CA GLY A 149 -13.26 -4.03 11.47
C GLY A 149 -13.49 -5.39 10.82
N THR A 150 -12.69 -5.82 9.85
CA THR A 150 -12.82 -7.16 9.23
C THR A 150 -12.00 -8.24 9.94
N GLU A 151 -11.13 -7.82 10.89
CA GLU A 151 -10.28 -8.68 11.71
C GLU A 151 -9.23 -9.49 10.94
N ILE A 152 -8.92 -9.10 9.70
CA ILE A 152 -7.81 -9.69 8.93
C ILE A 152 -6.45 -9.24 9.47
N ASN A 153 -5.39 -9.93 9.05
CA ASN A 153 -4.04 -9.39 9.17
C ASN A 153 -3.83 -8.27 8.13
N TYR A 154 -3.14 -7.21 8.53
CA TYR A 154 -2.92 -6.04 7.69
C TYR A 154 -1.63 -5.31 8.06
N VAL A 155 -1.16 -4.44 7.16
CA VAL A 155 -0.23 -3.36 7.51
C VAL A 155 -0.76 -2.06 6.91
N ILE A 156 -0.84 -1.00 7.71
CA ILE A 156 -1.21 0.33 7.24
C ILE A 156 0.06 1.14 7.04
N PHE A 157 0.34 1.62 5.83
CA PHE A 157 1.44 2.53 5.60
C PHE A 157 0.95 3.99 5.65
N GLY A 158 1.44 4.79 6.59
CA GLY A 158 1.17 6.23 6.71
C GLY A 158 2.32 7.08 6.16
N PRO A 159 2.42 7.29 4.83
CA PRO A 159 3.51 8.05 4.22
C PRO A 159 3.37 9.55 4.46
N GLY A 160 4.51 10.24 4.50
CA GLY A 160 4.54 11.68 4.21
C GLY A 160 4.09 12.00 2.78
N ARG A 161 4.23 13.26 2.36
CA ARG A 161 3.95 13.67 0.98
C ARG A 161 4.81 12.88 0.01
N MET A 162 4.16 12.19 -0.94
CA MET A 162 4.84 11.40 -1.96
C MET A 162 5.21 12.21 -3.19
N THR A 163 6.46 12.08 -3.66
CA THR A 163 6.98 12.68 -4.90
C THR A 163 7.96 11.73 -5.58
N PRO A 164 8.10 11.70 -6.92
CA PRO A 164 9.10 10.85 -7.54
C PRO A 164 10.53 11.33 -7.22
N ALA A 165 11.46 10.40 -6.98
CA ALA A 165 12.90 10.69 -6.85
C ALA A 165 13.74 10.13 -8.02
N GLY A 166 13.18 9.19 -8.79
CA GLY A 166 13.83 8.52 -9.91
C GLY A 166 14.68 7.30 -9.52
N ARG A 167 14.90 7.06 -8.22
CA ARG A 167 15.54 5.86 -7.69
C ARG A 167 15.19 5.62 -6.22
N ARG A 168 15.25 4.36 -5.79
CA ARG A 168 15.17 3.97 -4.38
C ARG A 168 16.42 4.41 -3.63
N SER A 169 16.23 4.88 -2.40
CA SER A 169 17.31 5.18 -1.45
C SER A 169 17.97 3.89 -0.96
N PRO A 170 19.29 3.86 -0.72
CA PRO A 170 19.99 2.65 -0.30
C PRO A 170 19.61 2.18 1.12
N ASP A 171 19.16 3.09 1.99
CA ASP A 171 18.90 2.81 3.41
C ASP A 171 17.51 3.31 3.86
N VAL A 172 16.48 3.11 3.04
CA VAL A 172 15.09 3.44 3.42
C VAL A 172 14.65 2.66 4.68
N GLY A 173 15.19 1.46 4.92
CA GLY A 173 14.86 0.65 6.08
C GLY A 173 15.15 1.33 7.42
N SER A 174 16.22 2.12 7.53
CA SER A 174 16.58 2.82 8.78
C SER A 174 15.61 3.95 9.15
N THR A 175 14.79 4.41 8.20
CA THR A 175 13.78 5.46 8.42
C THR A 175 12.42 4.90 8.83
N VAL A 176 12.21 3.58 8.72
CA VAL A 176 10.93 2.96 9.08
C VAL A 176 10.64 3.16 10.57
N ARG A 177 9.40 3.52 10.88
CA ARG A 177 8.89 3.74 12.22
C ARG A 177 7.55 3.03 12.39
N ILE A 178 7.41 2.28 13.48
CA ILE A 178 6.18 1.56 13.83
C ILE A 178 5.36 2.40 14.80
N ASN A 179 4.09 2.58 14.46
CA ASN A 179 3.09 3.37 15.18
C ASN A 179 3.54 4.79 15.52
N ARG A 180 4.44 5.36 14.71
CA ARG A 180 4.94 6.73 14.86
C ARG A 180 5.37 7.34 13.54
N VAL A 181 5.39 8.66 13.48
CA VAL A 181 5.78 9.40 12.28
C VAL A 181 7.28 9.25 12.01
N ALA A 182 7.65 9.06 10.74
CA ALA A 182 9.05 9.02 10.33
C ALA A 182 9.53 10.33 9.71
N GLY A 183 8.64 11.05 9.02
CA GLY A 183 8.95 12.30 8.35
C GLY A 183 7.80 12.81 7.49
N MET A 184 8.00 13.98 6.88
CA MET A 184 6.94 14.69 6.15
C MET A 184 6.90 14.38 4.66
N SER A 185 7.89 13.66 4.12
CA SER A 185 8.00 13.34 2.70
C SER A 185 8.66 11.99 2.48
N ILE A 186 8.26 11.31 1.41
CA ILE A 186 8.89 10.08 0.93
C ILE A 186 8.80 10.01 -0.59
N SER A 187 9.75 9.34 -1.23
CA SER A 187 9.70 9.08 -2.66
C SER A 187 8.70 7.97 -3.01
N TYR A 188 8.22 7.89 -4.25
CA TYR A 188 7.40 6.74 -4.65
C TYR A 188 8.20 5.43 -4.64
N GLU A 189 9.49 5.52 -4.94
CA GLU A 189 10.43 4.40 -4.95
C GLU A 189 10.65 3.84 -3.54
N ASP A 190 10.91 4.73 -2.57
CA ASP A 190 11.06 4.35 -1.16
C ASP A 190 9.73 3.86 -0.56
N ALA A 191 8.61 4.49 -0.92
CA ALA A 191 7.28 4.04 -0.52
C ALA A 191 6.96 2.63 -1.05
N ALA A 192 7.30 2.34 -2.31
CA ALA A 192 7.13 1.01 -2.88
C ALA A 192 7.96 -0.03 -2.12
N TRP A 193 9.22 0.28 -1.80
CA TRP A 193 10.05 -0.60 -0.98
C TRP A 193 9.40 -0.91 0.38
N VAL A 194 8.87 0.10 1.08
CA VAL A 194 8.20 -0.10 2.38
C VAL A 194 6.95 -0.97 2.23
N MET A 195 6.14 -0.74 1.20
CA MET A 195 4.94 -1.53 0.96
C MET A 195 5.27 -3.01 0.66
N LEU A 196 6.35 -3.27 -0.07
CA LEU A 196 6.81 -4.63 -0.37
C LEU A 196 7.51 -5.30 0.82
N GLU A 197 8.23 -4.53 1.63
CA GLU A 197 8.78 -5.03 2.88
C GLU A 197 7.66 -5.44 3.83
N ALA A 198 6.62 -4.60 3.97
CA ALA A 198 5.42 -4.91 4.74
C ALA A 198 4.69 -6.17 4.25
N ALA A 199 4.71 -6.41 2.93
CA ALA A 199 4.13 -7.61 2.35
C ALA A 199 4.93 -8.88 2.71
N THR A 200 6.26 -8.79 2.76
CA THR A 200 7.16 -9.95 2.85
C THR A 200 7.70 -10.23 4.26
N THR A 201 7.57 -9.28 5.20
CA THR A 201 7.92 -9.47 6.62
C THR A 201 6.67 -9.68 7.47
N SER A 202 6.71 -10.49 8.53
CA SER A 202 5.66 -10.54 9.55
C SER A 202 5.88 -9.54 10.70
N GLY A 203 7.03 -8.85 10.72
CA GLY A 203 7.40 -7.98 11.83
C GLY A 203 6.55 -6.73 12.00
N TRP A 204 5.71 -6.39 11.02
CA TRP A 204 4.83 -5.20 11.03
C TRP A 204 3.34 -5.55 11.01
N ASP A 205 3.03 -6.83 11.18
CA ASP A 205 1.66 -7.32 11.11
C ASP A 205 0.76 -6.64 12.16
N ARG A 206 -0.40 -6.17 11.69
CA ARG A 206 -1.42 -5.38 12.40
C ARG A 206 -1.00 -3.97 12.81
N GLU A 207 0.15 -3.50 12.36
CA GLU A 207 0.68 -2.19 12.72
C GLU A 207 0.38 -1.10 11.68
N LEU A 208 0.53 0.16 12.13
CA LEU A 208 0.74 1.29 11.25
C LEU A 208 2.24 1.55 11.14
N VAL A 209 2.77 1.64 9.92
CA VAL A 209 4.18 1.97 9.66
C VAL A 209 4.29 3.30 8.93
N SER A 210 5.33 4.05 9.20
CA SER A 210 5.70 5.28 8.49
C SER A 210 7.17 5.19 8.07
N ALA A 211 7.54 5.93 7.04
CA ALA A 211 8.91 6.03 6.55
C ALA A 211 9.12 7.39 5.86
N ALA A 212 10.37 7.77 5.69
CA ALA A 212 10.78 8.98 4.99
C ALA A 212 11.95 8.70 4.05
N THR A 213 12.09 9.50 3.00
CA THR A 213 13.29 9.45 2.16
C THR A 213 14.47 10.04 2.94
N PRO A 214 15.58 9.29 3.12
CA PRO A 214 16.80 9.80 3.73
C PRO A 214 17.36 11.01 2.95
N HIS A 215 17.97 11.95 3.68
CA HIS A 215 18.69 13.11 3.11
C HIS A 215 20.20 12.92 3.19
#